data_AF-A0A444IYU2-F1
#
_entry.id   AF-A0A444IYU2-F1
#
_cell.length_a   1.000
_cell.length_b   1.000
_cell.length_c   1.000
_cell.angle_alpha   90.00
_cell.angle_beta   90.00
_cell.angle_gamma   90.00
#
_symmetry.space_group_name_H-M   'P 1'
#
loop_
_entity.id
_entity.type
_entity.pdbx_description
1 polymer ?
#
loop_
_entity_poly.entity_id
_entity_poly.type
_entity_poly.pdbx_seq_one_letter_code
_entity_poly.pdbx_strand_id
1 'polypeptide(L)'
;GGFPNPGYYGRGKPVYDLDSIQVLRLLKDMENGRYPDRTGTRQKQYPAPDILKGCVVSPFKATEAEQVWQYVKLLHKIRAGADFVVTQVGFDVRKFEELTEFLDEQGIKIPLLANVFIPTLPLARALSVGKIPGILLSEKLAERMEAEAAAGADNARLDRAALMVSCLKKCGYRGVHLGGVNLLFQDIAYVLDRVEQLDKEGLPDNADYDFPVPGTWYYFQHRLSDNKEKKAVEPLAPGTVLGTTWMHKLGHTLFFTDQYVTGRLFARFCLFCAKGRYRFNFLLRLEKTIKRQMYDCQMCGECTLSHSAFLCPQWHCPKRLVNGPCGGSNQGRCEVHPDRLCFWVRVYNRLDNRTTLASLVGLPHLPPKDWHREKLHPG
;
A
#
# COMPACT_ATOMS: atom_id res chain seq x y z
N GLY A 1 2.88 -25.08 -18.65
CA GLY A 1 4.12 -25.34 -19.42
C GLY A 1 4.13 -24.43 -20.62
N GLY A 2 5.24 -23.73 -20.84
CA GLY A 2 5.46 -22.72 -21.88
C GLY A 2 6.56 -21.78 -21.39
N PHE A 3 7.70 -21.75 -22.08
CA PHE A 3 8.80 -20.84 -21.74
C PHE A 3 8.28 -19.40 -21.71
N PRO A 4 8.55 -18.59 -20.66
CA PRO A 4 8.04 -17.23 -20.64
C PRO A 4 8.78 -16.40 -21.69
N ASN A 5 8.02 -15.90 -22.67
CA ASN A 5 8.49 -14.96 -23.68
C ASN A 5 8.92 -13.63 -23.01
N PRO A 6 9.62 -12.73 -23.72
CA PRO A 6 9.84 -11.36 -23.24
C PRO A 6 8.49 -10.71 -22.93
N GLY A 7 8.30 -10.27 -21.70
CA GLY A 7 7.13 -9.56 -21.21
C GLY A 7 7.44 -8.09 -20.94
N TYR A 8 6.50 -7.40 -20.29
CA TYR A 8 6.65 -6.01 -19.88
C TYR A 8 7.84 -5.85 -18.93
N TYR A 9 8.89 -5.13 -19.36
CA TYR A 9 10.20 -5.00 -18.68
C TYR A 9 11.06 -6.28 -18.61
N GLY A 10 10.80 -7.29 -19.44
CA GLY A 10 11.60 -8.51 -19.52
C GLY A 10 10.81 -9.75 -19.12
N ARG A 11 11.50 -10.81 -18.65
CA ARG A 11 10.82 -12.07 -18.31
C ARG A 11 10.02 -11.88 -17.02
N GLY A 12 8.71 -12.12 -17.07
CA GLY A 12 7.83 -12.05 -15.90
C GLY A 12 7.68 -13.36 -15.11
N LYS A 13 7.19 -13.27 -13.87
CA LYS A 13 6.72 -14.38 -13.03
C LYS A 13 5.24 -14.74 -13.27
N PRO A 14 4.83 -15.98 -12.98
CA PRO A 14 3.43 -16.38 -13.12
C PRO A 14 2.51 -15.75 -12.05
N VAL A 15 3.02 -15.45 -10.85
CA VAL A 15 2.24 -14.90 -9.73
C VAL A 15 3.07 -13.81 -9.02
N TYR A 16 2.40 -12.71 -8.65
CA TYR A 16 3.01 -11.55 -7.98
C TYR A 16 4.20 -10.93 -8.72
N ASP A 17 4.12 -10.88 -10.05
CA ASP A 17 5.16 -10.25 -10.86
C ASP A 17 5.07 -8.73 -10.86
N LEU A 18 3.85 -8.22 -11.07
CA LEU A 18 3.54 -6.81 -11.06
C LEU A 18 2.83 -6.43 -9.77
N ASP A 19 3.31 -5.38 -9.11
CA ASP A 19 2.54 -4.72 -8.06
C ASP A 19 1.52 -3.72 -8.65
N SER A 20 0.63 -3.21 -7.81
CA SER A 20 -0.45 -2.31 -8.22
C SER A 20 0.02 -1.03 -8.93
N ILE A 21 1.20 -0.50 -8.59
CA ILE A 21 1.74 0.70 -9.26
C ILE A 21 2.25 0.32 -10.64
N GLN A 22 2.92 -0.83 -10.74
CA GLN A 22 3.42 -1.36 -12.01
C GLN A 22 2.28 -1.72 -12.98
N VAL A 23 1.16 -2.26 -12.46
CA VAL A 23 -0.06 -2.52 -13.25
C VAL A 23 -0.65 -1.21 -13.80
N LEU A 24 -0.79 -0.16 -12.98
CA LEU A 24 -1.27 1.14 -13.46
C LEU A 24 -0.39 1.71 -14.57
N ARG A 25 0.93 1.58 -14.43
CA ARG A 25 1.88 2.00 -15.48
C ARG A 25 1.74 1.18 -16.74
N LEU A 26 1.59 -0.14 -16.62
CA LEU A 26 1.34 -1.02 -17.76
C LEU A 26 0.08 -0.58 -18.51
N LEU A 27 -1.03 -0.37 -17.81
CA LEU A 27 -2.28 0.10 -18.40
C LEU A 27 -2.08 1.44 -19.11
N LYS A 28 -1.40 2.40 -18.45
CA LYS A 28 -1.06 3.69 -19.05
C LYS A 28 -0.18 3.57 -20.29
N ASP A 29 0.77 2.63 -20.32
CA ASP A 29 1.60 2.39 -21.49
C ASP A 29 0.81 1.72 -22.63
N MET A 30 -0.18 0.87 -22.32
CA MET A 30 -1.12 0.32 -23.31
C MET A 30 -1.99 1.42 -23.93
N GLU A 31 -2.57 2.31 -23.13
CA GLU A 31 -3.37 3.45 -23.61
C GLU A 31 -2.55 4.41 -24.48
N ASN A 32 -1.25 4.55 -24.22
CA ASN A 32 -0.37 5.39 -25.02
C ASN A 32 0.23 4.67 -26.24
N GLY A 33 -0.16 3.42 -26.52
CA GLY A 33 0.43 2.62 -27.60
C GLY A 33 1.93 2.33 -27.43
N ARG A 34 2.43 2.39 -26.19
CA ARG A 34 3.85 2.19 -25.81
C ARG A 34 4.14 0.79 -25.25
N TYR A 35 3.14 -0.10 -25.23
CA TYR A 35 3.34 -1.48 -24.77
C TYR A 35 4.35 -2.22 -25.67
N PRO A 36 5.39 -2.85 -25.10
CA PRO A 36 6.43 -3.53 -25.88
C PRO A 36 5.89 -4.81 -26.52
N ASP A 37 6.12 -4.98 -27.84
CA ASP A 37 5.86 -6.24 -28.54
C ASP A 37 6.88 -7.31 -28.09
N ARG A 38 6.46 -8.58 -28.14
CA ARG A 38 7.16 -9.81 -27.71
C ARG A 38 8.55 -10.00 -28.33
N THR A 39 8.91 -9.22 -29.34
CA THR A 39 10.15 -9.36 -30.13
C THR A 39 11.12 -8.19 -29.99
N GLY A 40 10.78 -7.11 -29.28
CA GLY A 40 11.64 -5.91 -29.17
C GLY A 40 11.85 -5.14 -30.48
N THR A 41 11.30 -5.62 -31.61
CA THR A 41 11.26 -4.92 -32.89
C THR A 41 10.05 -3.98 -32.96
N ARG A 42 10.27 -2.76 -33.48
CA ARG A 42 9.34 -1.62 -33.54
C ARG A 42 7.86 -1.96 -33.78
N GLN A 43 7.03 -1.41 -32.91
CA GLN A 43 5.60 -1.05 -32.98
C GLN A 43 4.84 -1.51 -34.24
N LYS A 44 4.10 -2.62 -34.13
CA LYS A 44 2.70 -2.56 -34.58
C LYS A 44 1.99 -1.67 -33.57
N GLN A 45 1.45 -0.54 -34.04
CA GLN A 45 0.58 0.31 -33.22
C GLN A 45 -0.62 -0.54 -32.80
N TYR A 46 -0.58 -1.09 -31.59
CA TYR A 46 -1.75 -1.75 -31.03
C TYR A 46 -2.83 -0.69 -30.83
N PRO A 47 -4.12 -1.03 -31.02
CA PRO A 47 -5.19 -0.09 -30.70
C PRO A 47 -5.02 0.35 -29.25
N ALA A 48 -4.94 1.66 -29.04
CA ALA A 48 -4.89 2.28 -27.72
C ALA A 48 -6.30 2.14 -27.09
N PRO A 49 -6.50 1.20 -26.14
CA PRO A 49 -7.79 1.12 -25.47
C PRO A 49 -7.99 2.36 -24.61
N ASP A 50 -9.24 2.75 -24.39
CA ASP A 50 -9.59 3.70 -23.34
C ASP A 50 -9.90 2.91 -22.07
N ILE A 51 -9.12 3.10 -21.00
CA ILE A 51 -9.21 2.30 -19.77
C ILE A 51 -9.42 3.23 -18.58
N LEU A 52 -10.58 3.15 -17.92
CA LEU A 52 -10.78 3.80 -16.64
C LEU A 52 -10.06 3.03 -15.51
N LYS A 53 -9.01 3.63 -14.95
CA LYS A 53 -8.07 2.98 -14.01
C LYS A 53 -8.41 3.34 -12.56
N GLY A 54 -9.00 2.40 -11.83
CA GLY A 54 -9.19 2.51 -10.38
C GLY A 54 -7.98 2.07 -9.58
N CYS A 55 -7.76 2.65 -8.40
CA CYS A 55 -6.78 2.14 -7.44
C CYS A 55 -7.32 2.08 -6.01
N VAL A 56 -6.73 1.23 -5.16
CA VAL A 56 -7.20 1.02 -3.78
C VAL A 56 -6.24 1.67 -2.77
N VAL A 57 -6.77 2.26 -1.70
CA VAL A 57 -5.99 2.70 -0.51
C VAL A 57 -6.65 2.21 0.78
N SER A 58 -5.84 1.92 1.80
CA SER A 58 -6.33 1.63 3.14
C SER A 58 -6.01 2.82 4.05
N PRO A 59 -6.97 3.69 4.39
CA PRO A 59 -6.77 4.74 5.39
C PRO A 59 -6.95 4.22 6.83
N PHE A 60 -7.26 2.93 7.02
CA PHE A 60 -7.62 2.34 8.31
C PHE A 60 -6.45 1.61 8.94
N LYS A 61 -5.28 2.25 9.02
CA LYS A 61 -4.12 1.69 9.73
C LYS A 61 -3.95 2.32 11.10
N ALA A 62 -3.73 1.45 12.09
CA ALA A 62 -3.60 1.85 13.48
C ALA A 62 -2.24 2.47 13.81
N THR A 63 -1.20 2.18 13.01
CA THR A 63 0.17 2.67 13.28
C THR A 63 0.63 3.67 12.24
N GLU A 64 1.43 4.65 12.67
CA GLU A 64 2.05 5.65 11.79
C GLU A 64 2.77 5.00 10.60
N ALA A 65 3.66 4.05 10.87
CA ALA A 65 4.46 3.39 9.86
C ALA A 65 3.61 2.75 8.75
N GLU A 66 2.48 2.13 9.11
CA GLU A 66 1.57 1.55 8.14
C GLU A 66 0.81 2.63 7.37
N GLN A 67 0.25 3.62 8.07
CA GLN A 67 -0.60 4.64 7.48
C GLN A 67 0.18 5.54 6.51
N VAL A 68 1.37 5.99 6.90
CA VAL A 68 2.26 6.78 6.05
C VAL A 68 2.59 6.03 4.76
N TRP A 69 2.92 4.74 4.83
CA TRP A 69 3.21 3.97 3.63
C TRP A 69 1.98 3.73 2.73
N GLN A 70 0.77 3.66 3.28
CA GLN A 70 -0.46 3.63 2.47
C GLN A 70 -0.64 4.94 1.69
N TYR A 71 -0.39 6.09 2.32
CA TYR A 71 -0.45 7.40 1.67
C TYR A 71 0.66 7.61 0.64
N VAL A 72 1.90 7.25 0.96
CA VAL A 72 3.01 7.27 -0.02
C VAL A 72 2.65 6.42 -1.24
N LYS A 73 2.14 5.19 -1.02
CA LYS A 73 1.73 4.30 -2.11
C LYS A 73 0.55 4.85 -2.91
N LEU A 74 -0.41 5.51 -2.27
CA LEU A 74 -1.52 6.19 -2.94
C LEU A 74 -1.01 7.26 -3.90
N LEU A 75 -0.12 8.15 -3.43
CA LEU A 75 0.44 9.21 -4.27
C LEU A 75 1.20 8.64 -5.49
N HIS A 76 1.94 7.54 -5.32
CA HIS A 76 2.57 6.85 -6.44
C HIS A 76 1.55 6.21 -7.41
N LYS A 77 0.44 5.66 -6.92
CA LYS A 77 -0.64 5.13 -7.78
C LYS A 77 -1.29 6.24 -8.60
N ILE A 78 -1.58 7.39 -7.99
CA ILE A 78 -2.15 8.54 -8.68
C ILE A 78 -1.18 9.03 -9.78
N ARG A 79 0.11 9.19 -9.46
CA ARG A 79 1.14 9.55 -10.46
C ARG A 79 1.31 8.52 -11.57
N ALA A 80 1.11 7.24 -11.27
CA ALA A 80 1.13 6.17 -12.25
C ALA A 80 -0.06 6.23 -13.23
N GLY A 81 -1.09 7.03 -12.94
CA GLY A 81 -2.25 7.27 -13.79
C GLY A 81 -3.53 6.60 -13.27
N ALA A 82 -3.78 6.60 -11.96
CA ALA A 82 -5.11 6.24 -11.47
C ALA A 82 -6.10 7.39 -11.75
N ASP A 83 -7.30 7.04 -12.21
CA ASP A 83 -8.39 7.98 -12.52
C ASP A 83 -9.38 8.13 -11.36
N PHE A 84 -9.49 7.13 -10.50
CA PHE A 84 -10.26 7.19 -9.26
C PHE A 84 -9.66 6.30 -8.16
N VAL A 85 -10.07 6.54 -6.91
CA VAL A 85 -9.59 5.82 -5.74
C VAL A 85 -10.76 5.18 -5.01
N VAL A 86 -10.61 3.93 -4.60
CA VAL A 86 -11.57 3.22 -3.73
C VAL A 86 -10.89 2.90 -2.40
N THR A 87 -11.54 3.19 -1.28
CA THR A 87 -10.99 2.79 0.03
C THR A 87 -11.11 1.29 0.24
N GLN A 88 -10.28 0.72 1.11
CA GLN A 88 -10.60 -0.56 1.74
C GLN A 88 -11.81 -0.41 2.68
N VAL A 89 -12.25 -1.52 3.25
CA VAL A 89 -13.28 -1.52 4.30
C VAL A 89 -12.68 -0.96 5.59
N GLY A 90 -13.44 -0.08 6.24
CA GLY A 90 -13.16 0.44 7.57
C GLY A 90 -14.43 1.02 8.20
N PHE A 91 -14.39 1.27 9.51
CA PHE A 91 -15.55 1.71 10.29
C PHE A 91 -15.27 3.00 11.10
N ASP A 92 -14.14 3.64 10.80
CA ASP A 92 -13.67 4.87 11.44
C ASP A 92 -13.86 6.02 10.45
N VAL A 93 -14.84 6.87 10.73
CA VAL A 93 -15.25 7.98 9.86
C VAL A 93 -14.19 9.06 9.81
N ARG A 94 -13.50 9.32 10.93
CA ARG A 94 -12.36 10.25 10.98
C ARG A 94 -11.26 9.83 10.02
N LYS A 95 -11.03 8.52 9.81
CA LYS A 95 -10.08 8.04 8.80
C LYS A 95 -10.51 8.27 7.35
N PHE A 96 -11.81 8.28 7.08
CA PHE A 96 -12.32 8.67 5.76
C PHE A 96 -12.13 10.18 5.54
N GLU A 97 -12.44 11.01 6.53
CA GLU A 97 -12.18 12.45 6.51
C GLU A 97 -10.68 12.75 6.35
N GLU A 98 -9.82 12.07 7.12
CA GLU A 98 -8.36 12.23 7.03
C GLU A 98 -7.85 12.00 5.60
N LEU A 99 -8.42 11.05 4.87
CA LEU A 99 -8.02 10.79 3.48
C LEU A 99 -8.41 11.94 2.54
N THR A 100 -9.61 12.52 2.68
CA THR A 100 -10.04 13.65 1.83
C THR A 100 -9.18 14.88 2.13
N GLU A 101 -8.97 15.16 3.41
CA GLU A 101 -8.11 16.25 3.87
C GLU A 101 -6.65 16.08 3.41
N PHE A 102 -6.14 14.84 3.44
CA PHE A 102 -4.80 14.52 2.99
C PHE A 102 -4.64 14.82 1.49
N LEU A 103 -5.60 14.41 0.66
CA LEU A 103 -5.55 14.67 -0.77
C LEU A 103 -5.66 16.17 -1.09
N ASP A 104 -6.48 16.91 -0.34
CA ASP A 104 -6.59 18.36 -0.46
C ASP A 104 -5.26 19.05 -0.11
N GLU A 105 -4.58 18.64 0.97
CA GLU A 105 -3.25 19.16 1.33
C GLU A 105 -2.20 18.89 0.24
N GLN A 106 -2.30 17.74 -0.45
CA GLN A 106 -1.45 17.41 -1.60
C GLN A 106 -1.87 18.12 -2.90
N GLY A 107 -2.96 18.89 -2.90
CA GLY A 107 -3.49 19.57 -4.08
C GLY A 107 -4.08 18.64 -5.13
N ILE A 108 -4.54 17.44 -4.72
CA ILE A 108 -5.00 16.38 -5.63
C ILE A 108 -6.53 16.32 -5.65
N LYS A 109 -7.11 16.54 -6.83
CA LYS A 109 -8.55 16.41 -7.07
C LYS A 109 -8.83 15.12 -7.85
N ILE A 110 -8.90 14.00 -7.14
CA ILE A 110 -9.25 12.69 -7.73
C ILE A 110 -10.56 12.18 -7.10
N PRO A 111 -11.49 11.59 -7.88
CA PRO A 111 -12.71 11.01 -7.32
C PRO A 111 -12.40 9.90 -6.29
N LEU A 112 -12.92 10.09 -5.09
CA LEU A 112 -12.88 9.09 -4.01
C LEU A 112 -14.21 8.34 -3.92
N LEU A 113 -14.13 7.02 -3.89
CA LEU A 113 -15.24 6.12 -3.59
C LEU A 113 -14.96 5.40 -2.27
N ALA A 114 -15.93 5.40 -1.37
CA ALA A 114 -15.80 4.69 -0.09
C ALA A 114 -16.33 3.26 -0.22
N ASN A 115 -15.59 2.29 0.30
CA ASN A 115 -16.09 0.93 0.44
C ASN A 115 -16.83 0.79 1.77
N VAL A 116 -18.16 0.79 1.71
CA VAL A 116 -19.06 0.67 2.87
C VAL A 116 -19.52 -0.77 2.96
N PHE A 117 -19.09 -1.46 4.02
CA PHE A 117 -19.39 -2.87 4.21
C PHE A 117 -20.37 -3.07 5.37
N ILE A 118 -21.40 -3.89 5.15
CA ILE A 118 -22.45 -4.22 6.12
C ILE A 118 -22.19 -5.62 6.66
N PRO A 119 -21.46 -5.75 7.79
CA PRO A 119 -21.17 -7.06 8.38
C PRO A 119 -22.42 -7.65 9.03
N THR A 120 -22.49 -8.98 9.05
CA THR A 120 -23.36 -9.71 9.98
C THR A 120 -22.73 -9.71 11.37
N LEU A 121 -23.53 -9.92 12.43
CA LEU A 121 -23.01 -9.99 13.79
C LEU A 121 -21.90 -11.05 13.98
N PRO A 122 -22.00 -12.29 13.45
CA PRO A 122 -20.91 -13.26 13.54
C PRO A 122 -19.61 -12.77 12.89
N LEU A 123 -19.71 -12.07 11.75
CA LEU A 123 -18.56 -11.51 11.07
C LEU A 123 -17.95 -10.33 11.84
N ALA A 124 -18.79 -9.45 12.40
CA ALA A 124 -18.34 -8.35 13.24
C ALA A 124 -17.55 -8.85 14.46
N ARG A 125 -18.04 -9.89 15.15
CA ARG A 125 -17.32 -10.57 16.25
C ARG A 125 -15.97 -11.15 15.83
N ALA A 126 -15.91 -11.73 14.64
CA ALA A 126 -14.65 -12.27 14.12
C ALA A 126 -13.65 -11.16 13.77
N LEU A 127 -14.14 -10.03 13.27
CA LEU A 127 -13.34 -8.85 12.94
C LEU A 127 -12.80 -8.14 14.19
N SER A 128 -13.62 -7.97 15.23
CA SER A 128 -13.21 -7.28 16.46
C SER A 128 -12.04 -7.96 17.17
N VAL A 129 -11.98 -9.29 17.13
CA VAL A 129 -10.87 -10.08 17.70
C VAL A 129 -9.74 -10.34 16.70
N GLY A 130 -9.73 -9.66 15.55
CA GLY A 130 -8.61 -9.65 14.61
C GLY A 130 -8.44 -10.92 13.76
N LYS A 131 -9.47 -11.75 13.59
CA LYS A 131 -9.36 -13.00 12.80
C LYS A 131 -9.16 -12.77 11.30
N ILE A 132 -9.59 -11.62 10.78
CA ILE A 132 -9.44 -11.26 9.36
C ILE A 132 -8.40 -10.14 9.24
N PRO A 133 -7.23 -10.39 8.63
CA PRO A 133 -6.20 -9.38 8.49
C PRO A 133 -6.65 -8.18 7.64
N GLY A 134 -6.28 -6.98 8.08
CA GLY A 134 -6.37 -5.76 7.28
C GLY A 134 -7.67 -4.96 7.42
N ILE A 135 -8.66 -5.45 8.17
CA ILE A 135 -9.87 -4.70 8.54
C ILE A 135 -9.85 -4.49 10.05
N LEU A 136 -9.97 -3.24 10.48
CA LEU A 136 -10.07 -2.86 11.89
C LEU A 136 -11.53 -2.59 12.21
N LEU A 137 -12.08 -3.35 13.16
CA LEU A 137 -13.42 -3.15 13.71
C LEU A 137 -13.27 -3.03 15.23
N SER A 138 -13.79 -1.96 15.82
CA SER A 138 -13.68 -1.75 17.27
C SER A 138 -14.61 -2.65 18.05
N GLU A 139 -14.20 -3.04 19.26
CA GLU A 139 -15.04 -3.80 20.19
C GLU A 139 -16.38 -3.08 20.45
N LYS A 140 -16.34 -1.74 20.58
CA LYS A 140 -17.54 -0.89 20.69
C LYS A 140 -18.58 -1.16 19.60
N LEU A 141 -18.15 -1.30 18.34
CA LEU A 141 -19.08 -1.61 17.24
C LEU A 141 -19.66 -3.02 17.37
N ALA A 142 -18.85 -4.01 17.77
CA ALA A 142 -19.33 -5.37 17.98
C ALA A 142 -20.37 -5.43 19.12
N GLU A 143 -20.06 -4.82 20.28
CA GLU A 143 -20.97 -4.74 21.43
C GLU A 143 -22.27 -4.02 21.07
N ARG A 144 -22.20 -2.95 20.26
CA ARG A 144 -23.38 -2.25 19.77
C ARG A 144 -24.26 -3.16 18.93
N MET A 145 -23.66 -3.92 18.02
CA MET A 145 -24.39 -4.89 17.18
C MET A 145 -25.04 -6.01 18.00
N GLU A 146 -24.44 -6.40 19.13
CA GLU A 146 -25.01 -7.37 20.05
C GLU A 146 -26.23 -6.81 20.79
N ALA A 147 -26.13 -5.59 21.29
CA ALA A 147 -27.23 -4.91 21.97
C ALA A 147 -28.45 -4.72 21.05
N GLU A 148 -28.22 -4.35 19.80
CA GLU A 148 -29.28 -4.21 18.80
C GLU A 148 -29.94 -5.54 18.44
N ALA A 149 -29.15 -6.60 18.28
CA ALA A 149 -29.68 -7.94 18.04
C ALA A 149 -30.52 -8.43 19.24
N ALA A 150 -30.08 -8.17 20.47
CA ALA A 150 -30.84 -8.48 21.68
C ALA A 150 -32.15 -7.67 21.79
N ALA A 151 -32.17 -6.45 21.24
CA ALA A 151 -33.35 -5.60 21.18
C ALA A 151 -34.29 -5.89 20.00
N GLY A 152 -33.96 -6.84 19.12
CA GLY A 152 -34.76 -7.16 17.92
C GLY A 152 -34.74 -6.07 16.85
N ALA A 153 -33.67 -5.27 16.78
CA ALA A 153 -33.55 -4.18 15.81
C ALA A 153 -33.01 -4.69 14.46
N ASP A 154 -33.86 -5.37 13.68
CA ASP A 154 -33.48 -6.09 12.45
C ASP A 154 -32.80 -5.21 11.39
N ASN A 155 -33.18 -3.94 11.29
CA ASN A 155 -32.65 -2.99 10.30
C ASN A 155 -31.45 -2.17 10.79
N ALA A 156 -31.03 -2.30 12.05
CA ALA A 156 -30.02 -1.41 12.64
C ALA A 156 -28.70 -1.39 11.84
N ARG A 157 -28.29 -2.54 11.29
CA ARG A 157 -27.09 -2.64 10.44
C ARG A 157 -27.20 -1.86 9.13
N LEU A 158 -28.41 -1.79 8.55
CA LEU A 158 -28.68 -1.04 7.34
C LEU A 158 -28.74 0.45 7.66
N ASP A 159 -29.38 0.82 8.78
CA ASP A 159 -29.42 2.21 9.24
C ASP A 159 -28.01 2.77 9.51
N ARG A 160 -27.12 1.99 10.13
CA ARG A 160 -25.71 2.39 10.31
C ARG A 160 -25.00 2.63 8.99
N ALA A 161 -25.22 1.76 8.00
CA ALA A 161 -24.63 1.96 6.69
C ALA A 161 -25.18 3.22 6.01
N ALA A 162 -26.47 3.51 6.14
CA ALA A 162 -27.06 4.73 5.62
C ALA A 162 -26.50 5.99 6.31
N LEU A 163 -26.32 5.96 7.64
CA LEU A 163 -25.66 7.04 8.40
C LEU A 163 -24.22 7.26 7.91
N MET A 164 -23.46 6.17 7.76
CA MET A 164 -22.08 6.21 7.27
C MET A 164 -22.01 6.80 5.85
N VAL A 165 -22.84 6.32 4.91
CA VAL A 165 -22.90 6.84 3.54
C VAL A 165 -23.22 8.33 3.53
N SER A 166 -24.19 8.76 4.33
CA SER A 166 -24.59 10.17 4.46
C SER A 166 -23.44 11.03 5.00
N CYS A 167 -22.70 10.54 5.99
CA CYS A 167 -21.50 11.21 6.50
C CYS A 167 -20.39 11.31 5.44
N LEU A 168 -20.11 10.22 4.73
CA LEU A 168 -19.10 10.17 3.68
C LEU A 168 -19.38 11.13 2.52
N LYS A 169 -20.65 11.31 2.14
CA LYS A 169 -21.06 12.33 1.17
C LYS A 169 -20.65 13.74 1.63
N LYS A 170 -20.86 14.07 2.92
CA LYS A 170 -20.42 15.35 3.51
C LYS A 170 -18.90 15.50 3.56
N CYS A 171 -18.17 14.39 3.70
CA CYS A 171 -16.71 14.36 3.69
C CYS A 171 -16.09 14.57 2.28
N GLY A 172 -16.91 14.60 1.22
CA GLY A 172 -16.47 14.83 -0.16
C GLY A 172 -16.33 13.57 -1.02
N TYR A 173 -16.73 12.39 -0.52
CA TYR A 173 -16.75 11.17 -1.34
C TYR A 173 -17.80 11.28 -2.46
N ARG A 174 -17.42 10.83 -3.65
CA ARG A 174 -18.22 10.96 -4.88
C ARG A 174 -19.06 9.71 -5.19
N GLY A 175 -18.88 8.65 -4.42
CA GLY A 175 -19.64 7.42 -4.54
C GLY A 175 -19.31 6.43 -3.43
N VAL A 176 -20.11 5.37 -3.36
CA VAL A 176 -19.88 4.27 -2.42
C VAL A 176 -19.94 2.94 -3.15
N HIS A 177 -19.03 2.04 -2.80
CA HIS A 177 -19.12 0.63 -3.11
C HIS A 177 -19.77 -0.04 -1.90
N LEU A 178 -21.07 -0.34 -2.01
CA LEU A 178 -21.82 -0.98 -0.93
C LEU A 178 -21.72 -2.50 -1.05
N GLY A 179 -21.32 -3.17 0.02
CA GLY A 179 -21.22 -4.62 0.07
C GLY A 179 -21.55 -5.18 1.45
N GLY A 180 -21.79 -6.47 1.54
CA GLY A 180 -22.10 -7.12 2.81
C GLY A 180 -22.46 -8.59 2.63
N VAL A 181 -22.56 -9.30 3.75
CA VAL A 181 -22.94 -10.72 3.74
C VAL A 181 -24.47 -10.84 3.76
N ASN A 182 -25.01 -11.67 2.87
CA ASN A 182 -26.45 -11.95 2.73
C ASN A 182 -27.29 -10.67 2.56
N LEU A 183 -26.83 -9.72 1.75
CA LEU A 183 -27.63 -8.56 1.37
C LEU A 183 -28.52 -8.91 0.17
N LEU A 184 -29.80 -8.59 0.29
CA LEU A 184 -30.77 -8.65 -0.80
C LEU A 184 -30.88 -7.28 -1.48
N PHE A 185 -31.40 -7.24 -2.71
CA PHE A 185 -31.60 -5.99 -3.42
C PHE A 185 -32.49 -5.00 -2.65
N GLN A 186 -33.50 -5.50 -1.93
CA GLN A 186 -34.36 -4.70 -1.05
C GLN A 186 -33.58 -4.04 0.11
N ASP A 187 -32.54 -4.69 0.64
CA ASP A 187 -31.72 -4.13 1.71
C ASP A 187 -30.88 -2.96 1.19
N ILE A 188 -30.40 -3.08 -0.05
CA ILE A 188 -29.69 -2.00 -0.75
C ILE A 188 -30.64 -0.82 -0.99
N ALA A 189 -31.85 -1.09 -1.49
CA ALA A 189 -32.87 -0.06 -1.70
C ALA A 189 -33.21 0.66 -0.38
N TYR A 190 -33.42 -0.07 0.71
CA TYR A 190 -33.65 0.50 2.04
C TYR A 190 -32.52 1.44 2.47
N VAL A 191 -31.25 1.03 2.29
CA VAL A 191 -30.09 1.89 2.62
C VAL A 191 -30.12 3.18 1.80
N LEU A 192 -30.40 3.10 0.50
CA LEU A 192 -30.45 4.28 -0.38
C LEU A 192 -31.61 5.22 -0.01
N ASP A 193 -32.81 4.69 0.22
CA ASP A 193 -33.98 5.46 0.65
C ASP A 193 -33.70 6.16 2.00
N ARG A 194 -33.05 5.44 2.92
CA ARG A 194 -32.68 6.00 4.22
C ARG A 194 -31.61 7.10 4.10
N VAL A 195 -30.67 6.98 3.17
CA VAL A 195 -29.70 8.06 2.87
C VAL A 195 -30.42 9.31 2.34
N GLU A 196 -31.36 9.16 1.42
CA GLU A 196 -32.13 10.30 0.89
C GLU A 196 -32.97 10.99 1.97
N GLN A 197 -33.49 10.21 2.93
CA GLN A 197 -34.19 10.76 4.09
C GLN A 197 -33.23 11.55 5.00
N LEU A 198 -32.06 10.97 5.33
CA LEU A 198 -31.04 11.62 6.16
C LEU A 198 -30.47 12.90 5.51
N ASP A 199 -30.37 12.94 4.18
CA ASP A 199 -29.97 14.14 3.45
C ASP A 199 -30.97 15.30 3.62
N LYS A 200 -32.26 14.99 3.78
CA LYS A 200 -33.34 15.99 4.00
C LYS A 200 -33.45 16.39 5.47
N GLU A 201 -33.39 15.44 6.38
CA GLU A 201 -33.60 15.63 7.82
C GLU A 201 -32.35 16.11 8.55
N GLY A 202 -31.16 15.87 7.98
CA GLY A 202 -29.90 16.00 8.69
C GLY A 202 -29.51 14.72 9.43
N LEU A 203 -28.25 14.66 9.87
CA LEU A 203 -27.79 13.56 10.73
C LEU A 203 -28.28 13.85 12.16
N PRO A 204 -28.83 12.85 12.88
CA PRO A 204 -29.22 13.03 14.28
C PRO A 204 -28.02 13.45 15.15
N ASP A 205 -28.24 14.37 16.11
CA ASP A 205 -27.18 14.86 17.00
C ASP A 205 -26.50 13.74 17.80
N ASN A 206 -27.25 12.68 18.13
CA ASN A 206 -26.76 11.50 18.87
C ASN A 206 -26.41 10.31 17.96
N ALA A 207 -26.23 10.52 16.65
CA ALA A 207 -25.94 9.43 15.75
C ALA A 207 -24.51 8.89 15.98
N ASP A 208 -24.43 7.66 16.50
CA ASP A 208 -23.16 6.94 16.67
C ASP A 208 -22.83 6.20 15.38
N TYR A 209 -22.03 6.84 14.52
CA TYR A 209 -21.59 6.30 13.22
C TYR A 209 -20.07 6.21 13.11
N ASP A 210 -19.34 6.61 14.16
CA ASP A 210 -17.89 6.56 14.22
C ASP A 210 -17.41 5.55 15.29
N PHE A 211 -16.62 4.58 14.83
CA PHE A 211 -16.21 3.45 15.65
C PHE A 211 -14.69 3.27 15.65
N PRO A 212 -13.91 4.27 16.12
CA PRO A 212 -12.47 4.22 16.11
C PRO A 212 -11.93 3.11 17.01
N VAL A 213 -10.83 2.49 16.62
CA VAL A 213 -10.11 1.55 17.48
C VAL A 213 -9.22 2.33 18.45
N PRO A 214 -9.26 2.06 19.77
CA PRO A 214 -8.40 2.74 20.74
C PRO A 214 -6.91 2.67 20.38
N GLY A 215 -6.19 3.79 20.53
CA GLY A 215 -4.78 3.89 20.20
C GLY A 215 -4.47 3.98 18.69
N THR A 216 -5.48 4.15 17.83
CA THR A 216 -5.27 4.44 16.41
C THR A 216 -4.51 5.74 16.23
N TRP A 217 -3.44 5.70 15.44
CA TRP A 217 -2.69 6.87 15.04
C TRP A 217 -3.40 7.62 13.90
N TYR A 218 -3.48 8.94 14.01
CA TYR A 218 -4.06 9.82 12.98
C TYR A 218 -3.01 10.74 12.39
N TYR A 219 -3.05 10.92 11.06
CA TYR A 219 -2.13 11.79 10.32
C TYR A 219 -2.36 13.26 10.67
N PHE A 220 -3.62 13.66 10.78
CA PHE A 220 -4.01 14.94 11.34
C PHE A 220 -4.46 14.72 12.79
N GLN A 221 -3.72 15.26 13.75
CA GLN A 221 -4.16 15.21 15.14
C GLN A 221 -5.21 16.30 15.36
N HIS A 222 -6.45 15.89 15.62
CA HIS A 222 -7.50 16.80 16.05
C HIS A 222 -7.52 16.84 17.57
N ARG A 223 -7.49 18.05 18.15
CA ARG A 223 -8.06 18.24 19.49
C ARG A 223 -9.57 18.14 19.33
N LEU A 224 -10.20 17.18 19.99
CA LEU A 224 -11.64 16.91 20.02
C LEU A 224 -12.50 18.06 20.60
N SER A 225 -11.95 19.27 20.78
CA SER A 225 -12.69 20.42 21.30
C SER A 225 -13.23 21.27 20.15
N ASP A 226 -14.55 21.42 20.12
CA ASP A 226 -15.31 22.34 19.26
C ASP A 226 -14.60 23.67 19.04
N ASN A 227 -13.87 23.77 17.94
CA ASN A 227 -13.74 24.93 17.08
C ASN A 227 -12.72 24.62 15.99
N LYS A 228 -12.84 25.33 14.88
CA LYS A 228 -11.98 25.31 13.69
C LYS A 228 -10.53 25.73 13.99
N GLU A 229 -9.86 25.09 14.94
CA GLU A 229 -8.44 25.31 15.20
C GLU A 229 -7.57 24.49 14.23
N LYS A 230 -6.40 25.06 13.93
CA LYS A 230 -5.48 24.62 12.88
C LYS A 230 -5.19 23.12 12.97
N LYS A 231 -5.41 22.42 11.87
CA LYS A 231 -4.92 21.06 11.65
C LYS A 231 -3.41 21.05 11.88
N ALA A 232 -2.96 20.34 12.91
CA ALA A 232 -1.54 20.16 13.18
C ALA A 232 -1.11 18.82 12.58
N VAL A 233 -0.23 18.87 11.58
CA VAL A 233 0.55 17.70 11.15
C VAL A 233 1.74 17.63 12.09
N GLU A 234 1.76 16.61 12.96
CA GLU A 234 2.96 16.35 13.75
C GLU A 234 4.08 15.85 12.84
N PRO A 235 5.35 16.20 13.14
CA PRO A 235 6.48 15.59 12.46
C PRO A 235 6.41 14.07 12.57
N LEU A 236 6.65 13.38 11.46
CA LEU A 236 6.75 11.93 11.45
C LEU A 236 7.87 11.48 12.40
N ALA A 237 7.71 10.32 13.03
CA ALA A 237 8.66 9.70 13.94
C ALA A 237 9.25 8.36 13.40
N PRO A 238 9.88 8.35 12.20
CA PRO A 238 10.58 7.18 11.69
C PRO A 238 11.91 6.94 12.43
N GLY A 239 12.59 5.83 12.11
CA GLY A 239 13.94 5.60 12.61
C GLY A 239 14.02 5.12 14.06
N THR A 240 12.99 4.41 14.53
CA THR A 240 12.92 3.84 15.89
C THR A 240 13.97 2.75 16.17
N VAL A 241 14.66 2.26 15.14
CA VAL A 241 15.77 1.30 15.27
C VAL A 241 17.07 1.96 14.81
N LEU A 242 17.96 2.25 15.76
CA LEU A 242 19.37 2.56 15.49
C LEU A 242 20.07 1.32 14.92
N GLY A 243 20.00 1.17 13.60
CA GLY A 243 20.58 0.04 12.88
C GLY A 243 21.93 0.33 12.22
N THR A 244 22.58 -0.72 11.74
CA THR A 244 23.77 -0.68 10.85
C THR A 244 23.48 -0.02 9.48
N THR A 245 22.28 0.53 9.26
CA THR A 245 21.86 1.17 8.01
C THR A 245 22.88 2.20 7.53
N TRP A 246 23.50 2.95 8.44
CA TRP A 246 24.52 3.94 8.09
C TRP A 246 25.78 3.29 7.49
N MET A 247 26.23 2.14 8.02
CA MET A 247 27.37 1.39 7.47
C MET A 247 27.06 0.88 6.07
N HIS A 248 25.85 0.37 5.87
CA HIS A 248 25.40 -0.08 4.56
C HIS A 248 25.26 1.07 3.56
N LYS A 249 24.74 2.22 3.99
CA LYS A 249 24.69 3.46 3.19
C LYS A 249 26.09 3.91 2.79
N LEU A 250 27.02 3.94 3.73
CA LEU A 250 28.41 4.32 3.47
C LEU A 250 29.06 3.37 2.47
N GLY A 251 28.97 2.05 2.71
CA GLY A 251 29.50 1.05 1.78
C GLY A 251 28.87 1.14 0.39
N HIS A 252 27.55 1.35 0.30
CA HIS A 252 26.86 1.57 -0.96
C HIS A 252 27.39 2.80 -1.69
N THR A 253 27.59 3.91 -0.97
CA THR A 253 28.06 5.16 -1.57
C THR A 253 29.54 5.06 -1.98
N LEU A 254 30.38 4.35 -1.22
CA LEU A 254 31.79 4.19 -1.58
C LEU A 254 32.01 3.26 -2.76
N PHE A 255 31.22 2.19 -2.90
CA PHE A 255 31.49 1.15 -3.91
C PHE A 255 30.50 1.11 -5.08
N PHE A 256 29.26 1.58 -4.89
CA PHE A 256 28.17 1.38 -5.86
C PHE A 256 27.58 2.69 -6.40
N THR A 257 28.18 3.84 -6.09
CA THR A 257 27.89 5.12 -6.77
C THR A 257 29.15 5.64 -7.46
N ASP A 258 28.97 6.47 -8.48
CA ASP A 258 30.05 7.09 -9.26
C ASP A 258 30.61 8.37 -8.61
N GLN A 259 30.00 8.80 -7.51
CA GLN A 259 30.36 10.00 -6.75
C GLN A 259 31.82 9.98 -6.28
N TYR A 260 32.33 8.82 -5.85
CA TYR A 260 33.67 8.68 -5.31
C TYR A 260 34.62 7.91 -6.24
N VAL A 261 35.93 8.19 -6.12
CA VAL A 261 36.98 7.49 -6.86
C VAL A 261 36.94 5.98 -6.59
N THR A 262 36.66 5.59 -5.35
CA THR A 262 36.50 4.18 -4.95
C THR A 262 35.43 3.46 -5.76
N GLY A 263 34.30 4.10 -6.05
CA GLY A 263 33.23 3.53 -6.87
C GLY A 263 33.66 3.34 -8.32
N ARG A 264 34.38 4.32 -8.88
CA ARG A 264 34.95 4.21 -10.24
C ARG A 264 36.01 3.11 -10.35
N LEU A 265 36.87 2.97 -9.34
CA LEU A 265 37.86 1.90 -9.27
C LEU A 265 37.19 0.53 -9.11
N PHE A 266 36.17 0.43 -8.26
CA PHE A 266 35.39 -0.80 -8.09
C PHE A 266 34.68 -1.20 -9.39
N ALA A 267 34.08 -0.25 -10.10
CA ALA A 267 33.49 -0.51 -11.41
C ALA A 267 34.52 -1.03 -12.43
N ARG A 268 35.72 -0.43 -12.48
CA ARG A 268 36.83 -0.92 -13.32
C ARG A 268 37.27 -2.34 -12.94
N PHE A 269 37.34 -2.63 -11.65
CA PHE A 269 37.63 -3.97 -11.13
C PHE A 269 36.55 -4.99 -11.55
N CYS A 270 35.26 -4.65 -11.41
CA CYS A 270 34.16 -5.49 -11.86
C CYS A 270 34.23 -5.76 -13.37
N LEU A 271 34.51 -4.74 -14.18
CA LEU A 271 34.69 -4.88 -15.64
C LEU A 271 35.91 -5.77 -15.98
N PHE A 272 37.01 -5.64 -15.23
CA PHE A 272 38.16 -6.51 -15.37
C PHE A 272 37.82 -7.97 -15.04
N CYS A 273 37.10 -8.22 -13.95
CA CYS A 273 36.63 -9.57 -13.58
C CYS A 273 35.69 -10.16 -14.64
N ALA A 274 34.82 -9.35 -15.23
CA ALA A 274 33.88 -9.78 -16.27
C ALA A 274 34.57 -10.30 -17.55
N LYS A 275 35.81 -9.88 -17.84
CA LYS A 275 36.57 -10.32 -19.03
C LYS A 275 37.11 -11.75 -18.95
N GLY A 276 36.96 -12.49 -17.85
CA GLY A 276 37.46 -13.86 -17.76
C GLY A 276 36.61 -14.75 -16.87
N ARG A 277 36.29 -15.96 -17.36
CA ARG A 277 35.39 -16.92 -16.71
C ARG A 277 35.75 -17.20 -15.24
N TYR A 278 37.03 -17.44 -14.94
CA TYR A 278 37.48 -17.71 -13.57
C TYR A 278 37.30 -16.52 -12.63
N ARG A 279 37.71 -15.32 -13.08
CA ARG A 279 37.61 -14.07 -12.30
C ARG A 279 36.15 -13.68 -12.05
N PHE A 280 35.31 -13.82 -13.08
CA PHE A 280 33.88 -13.59 -12.99
C PHE A 280 33.23 -14.52 -11.97
N ASN A 281 33.52 -15.82 -12.04
CA ASN A 281 32.98 -16.80 -11.10
C ASN A 281 33.46 -16.58 -9.67
N PHE A 282 34.72 -16.17 -9.48
CA PHE A 282 35.22 -15.79 -8.16
C PHE A 282 34.47 -14.59 -7.58
N LEU A 283 34.34 -13.50 -8.36
CA LEU A 283 33.61 -12.31 -7.93
C LEU A 283 32.14 -12.63 -7.62
N LEU A 284 31.49 -13.44 -8.46
CA LEU A 284 30.11 -13.87 -8.26
C LEU A 284 29.93 -14.70 -6.98
N ARG A 285 30.88 -15.60 -6.67
CA ARG A 285 30.87 -16.36 -5.41
C ARG A 285 31.03 -15.43 -4.21
N LEU A 286 31.97 -14.49 -4.27
CA LEU A 286 32.18 -13.50 -3.21
C LEU A 286 30.92 -12.66 -3.00
N GLU A 287 30.34 -12.12 -4.07
CA GLU A 287 29.08 -11.38 -4.05
C GLU A 287 27.95 -12.20 -3.41
N LYS A 288 27.78 -13.46 -3.85
CA LYS A 288 26.75 -14.35 -3.33
C LYS A 288 26.93 -14.61 -1.83
N THR A 289 28.15 -14.89 -1.38
CA THR A 289 28.44 -15.15 0.04
C THR A 289 28.16 -13.92 0.89
N ILE A 290 28.69 -12.75 0.51
CA ILE A 290 28.50 -11.50 1.25
C ILE A 290 27.01 -11.12 1.28
N LYS A 291 26.34 -11.12 0.13
CA LYS A 291 24.92 -10.70 0.07
C LYS A 291 23.98 -11.66 0.77
N ARG A 292 24.28 -12.97 0.77
CA ARG A 292 23.48 -13.97 1.50
C ARG A 292 23.65 -13.81 3.01
N GLN A 293 24.88 -13.66 3.50
CA GLN A 293 25.13 -13.49 4.94
C GLN A 293 24.57 -12.17 5.49
N MET A 294 24.69 -11.07 4.74
CA MET A 294 24.29 -9.75 5.23
C MET A 294 22.80 -9.42 5.03
N TYR A 295 22.18 -9.91 3.94
CA TYR A 295 20.85 -9.44 3.52
C TYR A 295 19.88 -10.57 3.11
N ASP A 296 20.23 -11.83 3.36
CA ASP A 296 19.47 -13.00 2.91
C ASP A 296 19.15 -12.99 1.41
N CYS A 297 20.10 -12.47 0.60
CA CYS A 297 19.88 -12.26 -0.81
C CYS A 297 19.69 -13.57 -1.59
N GLN A 298 18.66 -13.59 -2.44
CA GLN A 298 18.31 -14.72 -3.32
C GLN A 298 18.93 -14.61 -4.73
N MET A 299 19.83 -13.65 -4.97
CA MET A 299 20.47 -13.43 -6.27
C MET A 299 19.47 -13.25 -7.44
N CYS A 300 18.36 -12.54 -7.18
CA CYS A 300 17.28 -12.26 -8.15
C CYS A 300 17.67 -11.37 -9.36
N GLY A 301 18.95 -11.13 -9.60
CA GLY A 301 19.47 -10.35 -10.73
C GLY A 301 19.44 -8.84 -10.55
N GLU A 302 18.38 -8.30 -9.93
CA GLU A 302 18.21 -6.85 -9.76
C GLU A 302 18.18 -6.46 -8.28
N CYS A 303 19.13 -5.65 -7.84
CA CYS A 303 19.25 -5.27 -6.43
C CYS A 303 18.40 -4.02 -6.13
N THR A 304 17.58 -4.08 -5.07
CA THR A 304 16.72 -2.96 -4.62
C THR A 304 16.97 -2.57 -3.15
N LEU A 305 18.11 -3.01 -2.57
CA LEU A 305 18.42 -2.82 -1.15
C LEU A 305 18.50 -1.34 -0.76
N SER A 306 19.15 -0.51 -1.57
CA SER A 306 19.27 0.94 -1.33
C SER A 306 17.92 1.65 -1.25
N HIS A 307 16.90 1.16 -1.96
CA HIS A 307 15.55 1.72 -1.98
C HIS A 307 14.68 1.28 -0.79
N SER A 308 15.14 0.30 0.00
CA SER A 308 14.35 -0.34 1.05
C SER A 308 15.10 -0.42 2.37
N ALA A 309 15.87 0.64 2.69
CA ALA A 309 16.68 0.73 3.91
C ALA A 309 17.55 -0.51 4.15
N PHE A 310 18.14 -1.05 3.07
CA PHE A 310 18.98 -2.24 3.05
C PHE A 310 18.29 -3.52 3.58
N LEU A 311 16.98 -3.63 3.37
CA LEU A 311 16.21 -4.87 3.58
C LEU A 311 15.81 -5.49 2.24
N CYS A 312 16.06 -6.79 2.06
CA CYS A 312 15.68 -7.46 0.81
C CYS A 312 14.16 -7.74 0.77
N PRO A 313 13.37 -7.13 -0.14
CA PRO A 313 11.94 -7.41 -0.24
C PRO A 313 11.66 -8.84 -0.73
N GLN A 314 12.58 -9.43 -1.50
CA GLN A 314 12.40 -10.77 -2.06
C GLN A 314 12.44 -11.89 -1.01
N TRP A 315 13.13 -11.65 0.10
CA TRP A 315 13.22 -12.60 1.20
C TRP A 315 12.26 -12.26 2.34
N HIS A 316 12.20 -10.99 2.74
CA HIS A 316 11.48 -10.59 3.95
C HIS A 316 10.00 -10.23 3.72
N CYS A 317 9.55 -10.06 2.48
CA CYS A 317 8.14 -9.87 2.16
C CYS A 317 7.60 -11.13 1.46
N PRO A 318 6.58 -11.82 2.01
CA PRO A 318 5.96 -12.98 1.37
C PRO A 318 5.37 -12.65 -0.01
N LYS A 319 4.83 -11.42 -0.15
CA LYS A 319 4.28 -10.89 -1.39
C LYS A 319 5.35 -10.24 -2.30
N ARG A 320 6.61 -10.17 -1.86
CA ARG A 320 7.77 -9.69 -2.62
C ARG A 320 7.61 -8.28 -3.25
N LEU A 321 6.73 -7.46 -2.66
CA LEU A 321 6.38 -6.13 -3.17
C LEU A 321 7.55 -5.17 -3.08
N VAL A 322 7.80 -4.43 -4.16
CA VAL A 322 8.91 -3.45 -4.24
C VAL A 322 8.44 -2.00 -4.14
N ASN A 323 7.16 -1.71 -4.43
CA ASN A 323 6.57 -0.37 -4.33
C ASN A 323 5.50 -0.28 -3.22
N GLY A 324 5.93 -0.21 -1.98
CA GLY A 324 5.07 -0.04 -0.81
C GLY A 324 4.26 -1.28 -0.40
N PRO A 325 3.54 -1.21 0.74
CA PRO A 325 2.90 -2.35 1.37
C PRO A 325 1.68 -2.88 0.61
N CYS A 326 1.26 -4.09 0.95
CA CYS A 326 -0.09 -4.56 0.67
C CYS A 326 -1.09 -3.84 1.61
N GLY A 327 -2.38 -4.04 1.40
CA GLY A 327 -3.40 -3.54 2.32
C GLY A 327 -3.62 -4.40 3.57
N GLY A 328 -3.02 -5.60 3.66
CA GLY A 328 -3.37 -6.59 4.68
C GLY A 328 -2.60 -6.49 6.00
N SER A 329 -1.60 -5.62 6.12
CA SER A 329 -0.88 -5.47 7.39
C SER A 329 -1.84 -5.02 8.50
N ASN A 330 -1.60 -5.51 9.71
CA ASN A 330 -2.45 -5.28 10.87
C ASN A 330 -1.57 -4.98 12.09
N GLN A 331 -1.77 -3.82 12.73
CA GLN A 331 -1.03 -3.40 13.93
C GLN A 331 0.50 -3.58 13.79
N GLY A 332 1.03 -3.14 12.65
CA GLY A 332 2.46 -3.23 12.31
C GLY A 332 2.94 -4.62 11.87
N ARG A 333 2.10 -5.66 11.94
CA ARG A 333 2.45 -7.06 11.66
C ARG A 333 2.06 -7.50 10.25
N CYS A 334 2.71 -8.55 9.76
CA CYS A 334 2.47 -9.09 8.42
C CYS A 334 1.19 -9.95 8.37
N GLU A 335 0.38 -9.79 7.33
CA GLU A 335 -0.87 -10.56 7.16
C GLU A 335 -0.65 -12.08 7.01
N VAL A 336 0.49 -12.48 6.41
CA VAL A 336 0.82 -13.89 6.16
C VAL A 336 1.58 -14.50 7.33
N HIS A 337 2.36 -13.68 8.06
CA HIS A 337 3.17 -14.10 9.20
C HIS A 337 2.93 -13.15 10.36
N PRO A 338 1.85 -13.35 11.16
CA PRO A 338 1.47 -12.44 12.23
C PRO A 338 2.52 -12.33 13.35
N ASP A 339 3.40 -13.32 13.48
CA ASP A 339 4.49 -13.38 14.46
C ASP A 339 5.55 -12.27 14.27
N ARG A 340 5.65 -11.69 13.06
CA ARG A 340 6.69 -10.71 12.71
C ARG A 340 6.14 -9.38 12.19
N LEU A 341 6.95 -8.33 12.35
CA LEU A 341 6.67 -7.02 11.79
C LEU A 341 6.60 -7.08 10.25
N CYS A 342 5.66 -6.31 9.68
CA CYS A 342 5.54 -6.11 8.25
C CYS A 342 6.87 -5.57 7.68
N PHE A 343 7.23 -6.02 6.47
CA PHE A 343 8.44 -5.57 5.79
C PHE A 343 8.52 -4.04 5.71
N TRP A 344 7.45 -3.36 5.31
CA TRP A 344 7.44 -1.90 5.14
C TRP A 344 7.47 -1.14 6.46
N VAL A 345 6.94 -1.73 7.54
CA VAL A 345 7.10 -1.21 8.90
C VAL A 345 8.57 -1.30 9.35
N ARG A 346 9.23 -2.42 9.07
CA ARG A 346 10.68 -2.56 9.32
C ARG A 346 11.52 -1.60 8.49
N VAL A 347 11.13 -1.33 7.23
CA VAL A 347 11.77 -0.30 6.40
C VAL A 347 11.59 1.06 7.06
N TYR A 348 10.36 1.42 7.46
CA TYR A 348 10.05 2.68 8.14
C TYR A 348 10.90 2.92 9.38
N ASN A 349 10.99 1.91 10.24
CA ASN A 349 11.76 1.96 11.49
C ASN A 349 13.28 2.09 11.27
N ARG A 350 13.79 1.87 10.05
CA ARG A 350 15.20 2.02 9.68
C ARG A 350 15.50 3.31 8.91
N LEU A 351 14.49 4.12 8.61
CA LEU A 351 14.66 5.42 7.95
C LEU A 351 15.36 6.42 8.88
N ASP A 352 15.77 7.55 8.32
CA ASP A 352 16.32 8.65 9.10
C ASP A 352 15.21 9.33 9.90
N ASN A 353 15.45 9.77 11.14
CA ASN A 353 14.42 10.42 11.96
C ASN A 353 13.96 11.79 11.40
N ARG A 354 14.69 12.36 10.44
CA ARG A 354 14.30 13.58 9.71
C ARG A 354 13.50 13.30 8.44
N THR A 355 13.16 12.03 8.19
CA THR A 355 12.42 11.64 6.98
C THR A 355 11.03 12.26 7.00
N THR A 356 10.72 13.04 5.96
CA THR A 356 9.41 13.66 5.76
C THR A 356 8.58 12.86 4.74
N LEU A 357 7.26 13.08 4.72
CA LEU A 357 6.40 12.52 3.68
C LEU A 357 6.91 12.87 2.28
N ALA A 358 7.27 14.13 2.05
CA ALA A 358 7.81 14.59 0.76
C ALA A 358 9.05 13.79 0.32
N SER A 359 9.95 13.48 1.26
CA SER A 359 11.15 12.68 0.97
C SER A 359 10.82 11.23 0.60
N LEU A 360 9.82 10.62 1.24
CA LEU A 360 9.35 9.26 0.91
C LEU A 360 8.68 9.22 -0.45
N VAL A 361 7.82 10.20 -0.71
CA VAL A 361 7.07 10.38 -1.94
C VAL A 361 7.98 10.73 -3.13
N GLY A 362 9.13 11.37 -2.87
CA GLY A 362 10.15 11.67 -3.86
C GLY A 362 10.99 10.46 -4.30
N LEU A 363 10.88 9.32 -3.60
CA LEU A 363 11.58 8.11 -4.00
C LEU A 363 11.05 7.60 -5.34
N PRO A 364 11.91 7.14 -6.26
CA PRO A 364 11.47 6.58 -7.53
C PRO A 364 10.74 5.25 -7.28
N HIS A 365 9.61 5.06 -7.95
CA HIS A 365 8.98 3.74 -8.02
C HIS A 365 9.83 2.81 -8.91
N LEU A 366 9.98 1.57 -8.47
CA LEU A 366 10.80 0.56 -9.12
C LEU A 366 10.01 -0.11 -10.26
N PRO A 367 10.61 -0.30 -11.44
CA PRO A 367 9.99 -1.07 -12.52
C PRO A 367 9.84 -2.56 -12.12
N PRO A 368 9.04 -3.33 -12.87
CA PRO A 368 9.00 -4.78 -12.74
C PRO A 368 10.41 -5.37 -12.87
N LYS A 369 10.65 -6.47 -12.16
CA LYS A 369 11.95 -7.15 -12.23
C LYS A 369 12.07 -7.94 -13.52
N ASP A 370 13.22 -7.85 -14.18
CA ASP A 370 13.54 -8.75 -15.28
C ASP A 370 14.08 -10.09 -14.75
N TRP A 371 13.22 -11.11 -14.69
CA TRP A 371 13.59 -12.43 -14.19
C TRP A 371 14.54 -13.21 -15.11
N HIS A 372 14.85 -12.71 -16.32
CA HIS A 372 15.93 -13.27 -17.13
C HIS A 372 17.30 -13.06 -16.44
N ARG A 373 17.42 -12.02 -15.63
CA ARG A 373 18.64 -11.69 -14.88
C ARG A 373 18.80 -12.54 -13.62
N GLU A 374 17.79 -13.35 -13.27
CA GLU A 374 17.85 -14.25 -12.13
C GLU A 374 18.97 -15.27 -12.37
N LYS A 375 20.01 -15.19 -11.55
CA LYS A 375 21.12 -16.14 -11.57
C LYS A 375 20.70 -17.35 -10.74
N LEU A 376 19.71 -18.11 -11.23
CA LEU A 376 19.36 -19.40 -10.66
C LEU A 376 20.59 -20.31 -10.67
N HIS A 377 20.66 -21.16 -9.67
CA HIS A 377 21.65 -22.22 -9.57
C HIS A 377 21.75 -22.97 -10.91
N PRO A 378 22.95 -23.25 -11.46
CA PRO A 378 23.08 -24.53 -12.14
C PRO A 378 22.76 -25.56 -11.06
N GLY A 379 21.68 -26.31 -11.26
CA GLY A 379 21.30 -27.42 -10.39
C GLY A 379 22.45 -28.38 -10.15
#